data_AF-A0A1H1M1Z0-F1
#
_entry.id   AF-A0A1H1M1Z0-F1
#
_cell.length_a   1.000
_cell.length_b   1.000
_cell.length_c   1.000
_cell.angle_alpha   90.00
_cell.angle_beta   90.00
_cell.angle_gamma   90.00
#
_symmetry.space_group_name_H-M   'P 1'
#
loop_
_entity.id
_entity.type
_entity.pdbx_description
1 polymer ?
#
loop_
_entity_poly.entity_id
_entity_poly.type
_entity_poly.pdbx_seq_one_letter_code
_entity_poly.pdbx_strand_id
1 'polypeptide(L)'
;MFITYRTTENKKAARINPNLQVWPAVELVIKKAICLLTFQARGTGDDERLTRSMLVGDPSEFATVLSGQDEDLFVHNIHLLTPGEMNGTESWKVERLLSVSHVSWDEGGEKQYGFSYEVDGAYCYQDVPKKFVESTKVERLIYHESRDIHPELFDSH
;
A
#
# COMPACT_ATOMS: atom_id res chain seq x y z
N MET A 1 -0.75 -5.71 -12.55
CA MET A 1 -0.79 -4.82 -13.71
C MET A 1 -2.05 -3.97 -13.60
N PHE A 2 -1.92 -2.66 -13.76
CA PHE A 2 -3.08 -1.80 -14.00
C PHE A 2 -3.39 -1.83 -15.49
N ILE A 3 -4.67 -1.98 -15.83
CA ILE A 3 -5.15 -1.90 -17.21
C ILE A 3 -5.97 -0.62 -17.34
N THR A 4 -5.52 0.24 -18.23
CA THR A 4 -6.23 1.46 -18.61
C THR A 4 -6.95 1.24 -19.93
N TYR A 5 -8.22 1.64 -19.99
CA TYR A 5 -9.00 1.55 -21.21
C TYR A 5 -8.96 2.88 -21.94
N ARG A 6 -8.56 2.89 -23.22
CA ARG A 6 -8.49 4.14 -24.00
C ARG A 6 -9.84 4.85 -24.12
N THR A 7 -10.95 4.10 -24.04
CA THR A 7 -12.31 4.64 -24.03
C THR A 7 -12.65 5.43 -22.78
N THR A 8 -11.95 5.19 -21.66
CA THR A 8 -12.18 5.91 -20.40
C THR A 8 -11.21 7.06 -20.18
N GLU A 9 -10.21 7.27 -21.06
CA GLU A 9 -9.25 8.38 -20.95
C GLU A 9 -9.97 9.74 -20.89
N ASN A 10 -9.64 10.55 -19.87
CA ASN A 10 -10.16 11.90 -19.75
C ASN A 10 -9.40 12.86 -20.68
N LYS A 11 -9.85 12.93 -21.93
CA LYS A 11 -9.28 13.80 -22.96
C LYS A 11 -9.31 15.30 -22.62
N LYS A 12 -10.13 15.73 -21.64
CA LYS A 12 -10.17 17.13 -21.22
C LYS A 12 -8.94 17.52 -20.38
N ALA A 13 -8.23 16.56 -19.78
CA ALA A 13 -7.03 16.82 -18.98
C ALA A 13 -5.91 17.47 -19.81
N ALA A 14 -5.85 17.17 -21.10
CA ALA A 14 -4.90 17.80 -22.04
C ALA A 14 -5.06 19.33 -22.13
N ARG A 15 -6.21 19.90 -21.74
CA ARG A 15 -6.43 21.35 -21.67
C ARG A 15 -5.69 22.00 -20.50
N ILE A 16 -5.39 21.23 -19.46
CA ILE A 16 -4.64 21.68 -18.28
C ILE A 16 -3.14 21.53 -18.56
N ASN A 17 -2.74 20.37 -19.08
CA ASN A 17 -1.36 20.10 -19.49
C ASN A 17 -1.37 19.12 -20.69
N PRO A 18 -0.84 19.50 -21.86
CA PRO A 18 -0.84 18.66 -23.06
C PRO A 18 -0.10 17.32 -22.91
N ASN A 19 0.83 17.23 -21.97
CA ASN A 19 1.62 16.02 -21.69
C ASN A 19 0.97 15.13 -20.62
N LEU A 20 -0.16 15.54 -20.06
CA LEU A 20 -0.84 14.81 -18.99
C LEU A 20 -1.90 13.88 -19.57
N GLN A 21 -1.75 12.58 -19.30
CA GLN A 21 -2.80 11.59 -19.54
C GLN A 21 -3.45 11.22 -18.21
N VAL A 22 -4.79 11.23 -18.19
CA VAL A 22 -5.57 10.96 -16.99
C VAL A 22 -6.63 9.92 -17.30
N TRP A 23 -6.67 8.87 -16.49
CA TRP A 23 -7.75 7.90 -16.49
C TRP A 23 -8.56 8.04 -15.21
N PRO A 24 -9.90 8.23 -15.30
CA PRO A 24 -10.77 8.30 -14.14
C PRO A 24 -11.04 6.91 -13.53
N ALA A 25 -10.71 5.84 -14.25
CA ALA A 25 -10.86 4.46 -13.79
C ALA A 25 -9.77 3.58 -14.39
N VAL A 26 -9.27 2.65 -13.58
CA VAL A 26 -8.29 1.63 -13.98
C VAL A 26 -8.77 0.27 -13.47
N GLU A 27 -8.53 -0.79 -14.24
CA GLU A 27 -8.72 -2.15 -13.76
C GLU A 27 -7.45 -2.63 -13.08
N LEU A 28 -7.62 -3.30 -11.93
CA LEU A 28 -6.53 -3.89 -11.20
C LEU A 28 -6.49 -5.41 -11.43
N VAL A 29 -5.48 -5.87 -12.16
CA VAL A 29 -5.25 -7.31 -12.42
C VAL A 29 -3.94 -7.72 -11.73
N ILE A 30 -4.03 -7.95 -10.41
CA ILE A 30 -2.92 -8.34 -9.54
C ILE A 30 -3.39 -9.41 -8.56
N LYS A 31 -2.62 -10.49 -8.40
CA LYS A 31 -2.87 -11.58 -7.43
C LYS A 31 -2.02 -11.43 -6.16
N LYS A 32 -1.82 -10.20 -5.72
CA LYS A 32 -0.97 -9.82 -4.58
C LYS A 32 -1.68 -8.73 -3.78
N ALA A 33 -1.32 -8.63 -2.51
CA ALA A 33 -1.76 -7.52 -1.69
C ALA A 33 -1.17 -6.19 -2.21
N ILE A 34 -1.91 -5.11 -1.99
CA ILE A 34 -1.46 -3.75 -2.34
C ILE A 34 -1.73 -2.86 -1.15
N CYS A 35 -0.75 -2.08 -0.75
CA CYS A 35 -0.95 -1.12 0.30
C CYS A 35 -1.51 0.19 -0.28
N LEU A 36 -2.61 0.66 0.27
CA LEU A 36 -3.22 1.96 0.00
C LEU A 36 -2.85 2.91 1.13
N LEU A 37 -1.97 3.86 0.83
CA LEU A 37 -1.63 4.93 1.75
C LEU A 37 -2.53 6.12 1.48
N THR A 38 -2.98 6.75 2.54
CA THR A 38 -3.53 8.09 2.51
C THR A 38 -2.57 9.00 3.24
N PHE A 39 -2.16 10.09 2.61
CA PHE A 39 -1.25 11.08 3.17
C PHE A 39 -1.82 12.48 3.01
N GLN A 40 -1.46 13.37 3.92
CA GLN A 40 -1.72 14.79 3.78
C GLN A 40 -0.46 15.47 3.27
N ALA A 41 -0.62 16.39 2.32
CA ALA A 41 0.44 17.21 1.80
C ALA A 41 0.04 18.68 1.84
N ARG A 42 0.98 19.58 2.12
CA ARG A 42 0.76 21.02 1.99
C ARG A 42 0.50 21.39 0.52
N GLY A 43 -0.60 22.09 0.30
CA GLY A 43 -1.02 22.61 -0.99
C GLY A 43 -0.27 23.88 -1.38
N THR A 44 -0.64 24.45 -2.52
CA THR A 44 -0.02 25.67 -3.05
C THR A 44 -0.49 26.96 -2.37
N GLY A 45 -1.46 26.88 -1.45
CA GLY A 45 -1.89 27.99 -0.59
C GLY A 45 -1.46 27.74 0.85
N ASP A 46 -1.18 28.80 1.61
CA ASP A 46 -0.53 28.73 2.93
C ASP A 46 -1.24 27.81 3.95
N ASP A 47 -2.54 27.52 3.77
CA ASP A 47 -3.40 26.71 4.65
C ASP A 47 -4.09 25.50 4.00
N GLU A 48 -3.88 25.21 2.71
CA GLU A 48 -4.61 24.13 2.05
C GLU A 48 -3.91 22.79 2.26
N ARG A 49 -4.38 21.94 3.19
CA ARG A 49 -3.93 20.53 3.27
C ARG A 49 -4.69 19.69 2.25
N LEU A 50 -3.97 19.08 1.31
CA LEU A 50 -4.53 18.16 0.32
C LEU A 50 -4.42 16.72 0.81
N THR A 51 -5.55 16.04 0.93
CA THR A 51 -5.58 14.59 1.14
C THR A 51 -5.32 13.88 -0.18
N ARG A 52 -4.30 13.03 -0.22
CA ARG A 52 -3.92 12.26 -1.39
C ARG A 52 -3.80 10.78 -1.03
N SER A 53 -3.94 9.93 -2.04
CA SER A 53 -3.80 8.49 -1.88
C SER A 53 -2.80 7.91 -2.88
N MET A 54 -2.07 6.89 -2.44
CA MET A 54 -1.08 6.17 -3.24
C MET A 54 -1.30 4.67 -3.09
N LEU A 55 -1.21 3.94 -4.20
CA LEU A 55 -1.18 2.48 -4.21
C LEU A 55 0.27 2.02 -4.38
N VAL A 56 0.77 1.25 -3.43
CA VAL A 56 2.13 0.70 -3.44
C VAL A 56 2.05 -0.82 -3.49
N GLY A 57 2.53 -1.39 -4.60
CA GLY A 57 2.47 -2.84 -4.85
C GLY A 57 3.70 -3.62 -4.37
N ASP A 58 4.80 -2.94 -4.06
CA ASP A 58 5.99 -3.54 -3.45
C ASP A 58 6.20 -2.96 -2.05
N PRO A 59 6.04 -3.77 -0.99
CA PRO A 59 6.22 -3.27 0.37
C PRO A 59 7.65 -2.83 0.71
N SER A 60 8.64 -3.13 -0.12
CA SER A 60 10.00 -2.59 0.06
C SER A 60 10.05 -1.08 -0.21
N GLU A 61 9.28 -0.61 -1.19
CA GLU A 61 9.14 0.82 -1.53
C GLU A 61 8.38 1.58 -0.44
N PHE A 62 7.65 0.85 0.40
CA PHE A 62 6.90 1.39 1.54
C PHE A 62 7.80 2.10 2.55
N ALA A 63 8.96 1.51 2.85
CA ALA A 63 9.92 2.10 3.78
C ALA A 63 10.43 3.45 3.28
N THR A 64 10.64 3.60 1.97
CA THR A 64 11.06 4.85 1.34
C THR A 64 10.01 5.94 1.52
N VAL A 65 8.73 5.62 1.29
CA VAL A 65 7.63 6.59 1.47
C VAL A 65 7.52 7.00 2.93
N LEU A 66 7.60 6.05 3.86
CA LEU A 66 7.51 6.34 5.29
C LEU A 66 8.69 7.17 5.82
N SER A 67 9.90 6.96 5.27
CA SER A 67 11.07 7.75 5.65
C SER A 67 11.06 9.19 5.15
N GLY A 68 10.22 9.51 4.17
CA GLY A 68 10.09 10.85 3.62
C GLY A 68 9.04 11.72 4.32
N GLN A 69 8.51 11.29 5.46
CA GLN A 69 7.48 12.03 6.20
C GLN A 69 8.07 13.23 6.95
N ASP A 70 7.37 14.35 6.92
CA ASP A 70 7.66 15.59 7.64
C ASP A 70 6.37 16.37 8.00
N GLU A 71 6.51 17.61 8.46
CA GLU A 71 5.39 18.48 8.84
C GLU A 71 4.48 18.86 7.66
N ASP A 72 5.02 18.88 6.44
CA ASP A 72 4.31 19.25 5.22
C ASP A 72 3.79 18.02 4.45
N LEU A 73 4.31 16.82 4.71
CA LEU A 73 3.94 15.56 4.08
C LEU A 73 3.93 14.43 5.10
N PHE A 74 2.76 13.98 5.55
CA PHE A 74 2.67 12.87 6.50
C PHE A 74 1.62 11.84 6.10
N VAL A 75 1.91 10.57 6.38
CA VAL A 75 1.00 9.45 6.17
C VAL A 75 -0.03 9.46 7.29
N HIS A 76 -1.30 9.48 6.88
CA HIS A 76 -2.43 9.53 7.80
C HIS A 76 -2.95 8.14 8.12
N ASN A 77 -3.20 7.32 7.09
CA ASN A 77 -3.72 5.97 7.26
C ASN A 77 -3.14 5.04 6.20
N ILE A 78 -3.01 3.77 6.56
CA ILE A 78 -2.59 2.73 5.64
C ILE A 78 -3.59 1.58 5.68
N HIS A 79 -4.06 1.21 4.51
CA HIS A 79 -4.92 0.04 4.32
C HIS A 79 -4.22 -0.98 3.43
N LEU A 80 -4.62 -2.24 3.58
CA LEU A 80 -4.24 -3.34 2.73
C LEU A 80 -5.42 -3.73 1.84
N LEU A 81 -5.18 -3.76 0.53
CA LEU A 81 -6.10 -4.32 -0.45
C LEU A 81 -5.69 -5.77 -0.67
N THR A 82 -6.57 -6.71 -0.35
CA THR A 82 -6.31 -8.14 -0.54
C THR A 82 -7.28 -8.73 -1.57
N PRO A 83 -6.80 -9.50 -2.56
CA PRO A 83 -7.67 -10.21 -3.48
C PRO A 83 -8.34 -11.40 -2.79
N GLY A 84 -9.47 -11.85 -3.35
CA GLY A 84 -10.27 -12.96 -2.83
C GLY A 84 -9.46 -14.24 -2.58
N GLU A 85 -8.55 -14.57 -3.50
CA GLU A 85 -7.71 -15.77 -3.40
C GLU A 85 -6.75 -15.75 -2.20
N MET A 86 -6.39 -14.55 -1.72
CA MET A 86 -5.50 -14.35 -0.57
C MET A 86 -6.30 -14.30 0.74
N ASN A 87 -7.42 -13.59 0.76
CA ASN A 87 -8.22 -13.41 1.96
C ASN A 87 -9.26 -14.53 2.20
N GLY A 88 -9.35 -15.50 1.27
CA GLY A 88 -10.25 -16.65 1.36
C GLY A 88 -11.72 -16.31 1.03
N THR A 89 -11.98 -15.19 0.35
CA THR A 89 -13.33 -14.76 -0.05
C THR A 89 -13.45 -14.61 -1.57
N GLU A 90 -14.63 -14.24 -2.05
CA GLU A 90 -14.88 -14.04 -3.49
C GLU A 90 -14.56 -12.63 -3.99
N SER A 91 -14.24 -11.69 -3.08
CA SER A 91 -14.09 -10.28 -3.40
C SER A 91 -12.80 -9.69 -2.83
N TRP A 92 -12.41 -8.54 -3.38
CA TRP A 92 -11.38 -7.72 -2.77
C TRP A 92 -11.85 -7.21 -1.41
N LYS A 93 -10.93 -7.14 -0.44
CA LYS A 93 -11.14 -6.48 0.85
C LYS A 93 -10.19 -5.30 0.99
N VAL A 94 -10.62 -4.33 1.78
CA VAL A 94 -9.82 -3.19 2.22
C VAL A 94 -9.84 -3.22 3.75
N GLU A 95 -8.67 -3.44 4.34
CA GLU A 95 -8.53 -3.63 5.79
C GLU A 95 -7.42 -2.70 6.32
N ARG A 96 -7.53 -2.21 7.55
CA ARG A 96 -6.49 -1.36 8.15
C ARG A 96 -5.22 -2.18 8.36
N LEU A 97 -4.08 -1.66 7.89
CA LEU A 97 -2.80 -2.35 7.98
C LEU A 97 -2.09 -1.99 9.28
N LEU A 98 -1.76 -3.01 10.07
CA LEU A 98 -1.07 -2.86 11.36
C LEU A 98 0.43 -3.03 11.22
N SER A 99 0.87 -4.04 10.47
CA SER A 99 2.30 -4.31 10.28
C SER A 99 2.61 -4.94 8.93
N VAL A 100 3.84 -4.71 8.45
CA VAL A 100 4.41 -5.43 7.31
C VAL A 100 5.80 -5.92 7.67
N SER A 101 6.06 -7.19 7.36
CA SER A 101 7.36 -7.81 7.57
C SER A 101 7.86 -8.50 6.30
N HIS A 102 9.16 -8.41 6.08
CA HIS A 102 9.87 -9.29 5.15
C HIS A 102 10.06 -10.65 5.81
N VAL A 103 9.65 -11.71 5.12
CA VAL A 103 9.73 -13.08 5.61
C VAL A 103 10.53 -13.96 4.67
N SER A 104 11.06 -15.06 5.18
CA SER A 104 11.72 -16.09 4.40
C SER A 104 11.14 -17.47 4.65
N TRP A 105 11.35 -18.38 3.72
CA TRP A 105 11.11 -19.82 3.88
C TRP A 105 12.16 -20.63 3.10
N ASP A 106 12.30 -21.90 3.44
CA ASP A 106 13.18 -22.82 2.72
C ASP A 106 12.36 -23.66 1.71
N GLU A 107 12.74 -23.62 0.44
CA GLU A 107 12.16 -24.45 -0.62
C GLU A 107 13.28 -25.22 -1.31
N GLY A 108 13.30 -26.55 -1.19
CA GLY A 108 14.30 -27.38 -1.84
C GLY A 108 15.74 -27.15 -1.36
N GLY A 109 15.93 -26.59 -0.16
CA GLY A 109 17.25 -26.22 0.37
C GLY A 109 17.72 -24.81 -0.02
N GLU A 110 16.90 -24.05 -0.74
CA GLU A 110 17.17 -22.64 -1.05
C GLU A 110 16.25 -21.72 -0.25
N LYS A 111 16.84 -20.65 0.29
CA LYS A 111 16.11 -19.62 1.03
C LYS A 111 15.38 -18.68 0.06
N GLN A 112 14.07 -18.62 0.18
CA GLN A 112 13.15 -17.78 -0.59
C GLN A 112 12.61 -16.63 0.28
N TYR A 113 11.98 -15.63 -0.35
CA TYR A 113 11.56 -14.40 0.30
C TYR A 113 10.17 -13.93 -0.13
N GLY A 114 9.49 -13.25 0.79
CA GLY A 114 8.16 -12.68 0.59
C GLY A 114 7.79 -11.72 1.71
N PHE A 115 6.51 -11.45 1.86
CA PHE A 115 5.96 -10.49 2.81
C PHE A 115 4.82 -11.08 3.62
N SER A 116 4.74 -10.63 4.86
CA SER A 116 3.64 -10.89 5.79
C SER A 116 2.99 -9.57 6.17
N TYR A 117 1.66 -9.58 6.25
CA TYR A 117 0.83 -8.41 6.51
C TYR A 117 -0.12 -8.73 7.66
N GLU A 118 -0.03 -7.98 8.75
CA GLU A 118 -1.01 -8.05 9.84
C GLU A 118 -2.01 -6.92 9.67
N VAL A 119 -3.29 -7.26 9.74
CA VAL A 119 -4.39 -6.30 9.64
C VAL A 119 -5.26 -6.34 10.89
N ASP A 120 -6.11 -5.33 11.05
CA ASP A 120 -7.08 -5.28 12.14
C ASP A 120 -7.99 -6.54 12.17
N GLY A 121 -8.37 -6.96 13.37
CA GLY A 121 -9.13 -8.21 13.58
C GLY A 121 -8.29 -9.50 13.65
N ALA A 122 -6.98 -9.38 13.92
CA ALA A 122 -6.05 -10.51 14.11
C ALA A 122 -5.86 -11.42 12.89
N TYR A 123 -6.09 -10.90 11.68
CA TYR A 123 -5.79 -11.60 10.44
C TYR A 123 -4.36 -11.31 9.98
N CYS A 124 -3.70 -12.36 9.48
CA CYS A 124 -2.37 -12.27 8.88
C CYS A 124 -2.41 -12.86 7.47
N TYR A 125 -2.03 -12.05 6.48
CA TYR A 125 -1.90 -12.48 5.09
C TYR A 125 -0.44 -12.60 4.72
N GLN A 126 -0.13 -13.54 3.82
CA GLN A 126 1.22 -13.70 3.29
C GLN A 126 1.13 -13.92 1.78
N ASP A 127 2.09 -13.37 1.03
CA ASP A 127 2.28 -13.69 -0.39
C ASP A 127 3.23 -14.88 -0.60
N VAL A 128 3.27 -15.77 0.39
CA VAL A 128 4.06 -16.99 0.43
C VAL A 128 3.21 -18.18 -0.07
N PRO A 129 3.79 -19.16 -0.79
CA PRO A 129 3.03 -20.35 -1.17
C PRO A 129 2.43 -21.05 0.05
N LYS A 130 1.15 -21.43 -0.03
CA LYS A 130 0.37 -21.96 1.12
C LYS A 130 1.09 -23.06 1.93
N LYS A 131 1.83 -23.94 1.25
CA LYS A 131 2.60 -25.04 1.87
C LYS A 131 3.74 -24.57 2.79
N PHE A 132 4.17 -23.31 2.69
CA PHE A 132 5.31 -22.77 3.45
C PHE A 132 4.91 -21.70 4.47
N VAL A 133 3.64 -21.24 4.48
CA VAL A 133 3.17 -20.16 5.38
C VAL A 133 3.54 -20.43 6.84
N GLU A 134 3.30 -21.65 7.34
CA GLU A 134 3.62 -22.04 8.73
C GLU A 134 5.13 -22.14 9.01
N SER A 135 5.95 -22.32 7.97
CA SER A 135 7.41 -22.42 8.09
C SER A 135 8.13 -21.08 7.92
N THR A 136 7.38 -20.00 7.67
CA THR A 136 7.97 -18.69 7.44
C THR A 136 8.68 -18.15 8.67
N LYS A 137 9.77 -17.42 8.44
CA LYS A 137 10.51 -16.70 9.49
C LYS A 137 10.52 -15.22 9.15
N VAL A 138 10.25 -14.39 10.16
CA VAL A 138 10.38 -12.94 10.03
C VAL A 138 11.86 -12.58 9.97
N GLU A 139 12.28 -11.97 8.86
CA GLU A 139 13.65 -11.51 8.66
C GLU A 139 13.80 -10.05 9.08
N ARG A 140 12.79 -9.22 8.79
CA ARG A 140 12.82 -7.78 9.05
C ARG A 140 11.42 -7.20 9.13
N LEU A 141 11.19 -6.36 10.14
CA LEU A 141 10.00 -5.51 10.21
C LEU A 141 10.17 -4.30 9.28
N ILE A 142 9.25 -4.13 8.33
CA ILE A 142 9.23 -3.02 7.37
C ILE A 142 8.42 -1.86 7.94
N TYR A 143 7.18 -2.15 8.35
CA TYR A 143 6.23 -1.16 8.87
C TYR A 143 5.55 -1.69 10.13
N HIS A 144 5.32 -0.80 11.09
CA HIS A 144 4.40 -1.02 12.20
C HIS A 144 3.70 0.29 12.54
N GLU A 145 2.38 0.26 12.61
CA GLU A 145 1.54 1.45 12.75
C GLU A 145 1.97 2.36 13.90
N SER A 146 2.16 1.81 15.10
CA SER A 146 2.54 2.57 16.29
C SER A 146 3.94 3.22 16.22
N ARG A 147 4.78 2.80 15.26
CA ARG A 147 6.14 3.31 15.08
C ARG A 147 6.18 4.36 13.98
N ASP A 148 5.46 4.11 12.89
CA ASP A 148 5.65 4.82 11.61
C ASP A 148 4.51 5.77 11.25
N ILE A 149 3.37 5.69 11.95
CA ILE A 149 2.32 6.72 11.91
C ILE A 149 2.48 7.58 13.15
N HIS A 150 2.68 8.88 12.96
CA HIS A 150 2.92 9.85 14.04
C HIS A 150 1.63 10.60 14.38
N PRO A 151 0.96 10.28 15.50
CA PRO A 151 -0.31 10.90 15.85
C PRO A 151 -0.20 12.41 16.10
N GLU A 152 0.96 12.85 16.58
CA GLU A 152 1.22 14.24 16.95
C GLU A 152 1.25 15.19 15.75
N LEU A 153 1.51 14.67 14.54
CA LEU A 153 1.40 15.46 13.30
C LEU A 153 -0.05 15.72 12.89
N PHE A 154 -1.03 15.05 13.51
CA PHE A 154 -2.45 15.30 13.27
C PHE A 154 -2.97 16.54 14.00
N ASP A 155 -2.42 16.84 15.19
CA ASP A 155 -2.96 17.82 16.13
C ASP A 155 -2.24 19.18 16.13
N SER A 156 -1.26 19.37 15.25
CA SER A 156 -0.61 20.68 15.01
C SER A 156 -1.58 21.61 14.27
N HIS A 157 -2.45 22.23 15.06
CA HIS A 157 -3.42 23.27 14.69
C HIS A 157 -2.95 24.65 15.13
#